data_AF-A0A1J0VVU9-F1
#
_entry.id   AF-A0A1J0VVU9-F1
#
_cell.length_a   1.000
_cell.length_b   1.000
_cell.length_c   1.000
_cell.angle_alpha   90.00
_cell.angle_beta   90.00
_cell.angle_gamma   90.00
#
_symmetry.space_group_name_H-M   'P 1'
#
loop_
_entity.id
_entity.type
_entity.pdbx_description
1 polymer ?
#
loop_
_entity_poly.entity_id
_entity_poly.type
_entity_poly.pdbx_seq_one_letter_code
_entity_poly.pdbx_strand_id
1 'polypeptide(L)'
;MTWTDQHQRTEIVHTVLARAALDPADPELFAGLPELDRLFGGVDGVVRALAYRWNNHLHAKLEQAEFEGNTAVEAYLELAAEQPALRAILDTHQPVGRTIRSHVLAR
;
A
#
# COMPACT_ATOMS: atom_id res chain seq x y z
N MET A 1 22.31 -3.08 0.86
CA MET A 1 21.22 -3.93 0.31
C MET A 1 21.72 -4.53 -0.99
N THR A 2 21.64 -5.85 -1.14
CA THR A 2 22.11 -6.58 -2.32
C THR A 2 21.01 -6.71 -3.38
N TRP A 3 21.36 -7.11 -4.61
CA TRP A 3 20.37 -7.47 -5.64
C TRP A 3 19.44 -8.59 -5.16
N THR A 4 19.97 -9.59 -4.47
CA THR A 4 19.18 -10.69 -3.88
C THR A 4 18.18 -10.19 -2.85
N ASP A 5 18.59 -9.27 -1.96
CA ASP A 5 17.66 -8.68 -0.98
C ASP A 5 16.52 -7.94 -1.69
N GLN A 6 16.81 -7.23 -2.78
CA GLN A 6 15.79 -6.51 -3.54
C GLN A 6 14.78 -7.47 -4.18
N HIS A 7 15.25 -8.58 -4.78
CA HIS A 7 14.36 -9.58 -5.36
C HIS A 7 13.47 -10.22 -4.27
N GLN A 8 14.04 -10.62 -3.14
CA GLN A 8 13.28 -11.20 -2.02
C GLN A 8 12.23 -10.23 -1.46
N ARG A 9 12.55 -8.94 -1.32
CA ARG A 9 11.58 -7.92 -0.93
C ARG A 9 10.41 -7.83 -1.91
N THR A 10 10.70 -7.89 -3.21
CA THR A 10 9.69 -7.87 -4.27
C THR A 10 8.79 -9.12 -4.20
N GLU A 11 9.35 -10.32 -4.04
CA GLU A 11 8.59 -11.56 -3.91
C GLU A 11 7.65 -11.56 -2.68
N ILE A 12 8.13 -11.06 -1.53
CA ILE A 12 7.30 -10.90 -0.32
C ILE A 12 6.11 -9.97 -0.61
N VAL A 13 6.35 -8.81 -1.23
CA VAL A 13 5.30 -7.84 -1.56
C VAL A 13 4.29 -8.44 -2.54
N HIS A 14 4.74 -9.14 -3.59
CA HIS A 14 3.84 -9.79 -4.54
C HIS A 14 3.00 -10.87 -3.88
N THR A 15 3.61 -11.69 -3.02
CA THR A 15 2.89 -12.76 -2.31
C THR A 15 1.80 -12.19 -1.41
N VAL A 16 2.11 -11.15 -0.62
CA VAL A 16 1.13 -10.48 0.25
C VAL A 16 0.00 -9.86 -0.57
N LEU A 17 0.30 -9.17 -1.67
CA LEU A 17 -0.73 -8.58 -2.54
C LEU A 17 -1.61 -9.65 -3.21
N ALA A 18 -1.03 -10.77 -3.64
CA ALA A 18 -1.78 -11.88 -4.22
C ALA A 18 -2.73 -12.53 -3.22
N ARG A 19 -2.28 -12.71 -1.96
CA ARG A 19 -3.14 -13.21 -0.87
C ARG A 19 -4.25 -12.22 -0.52
N ALA A 20 -3.93 -10.94 -0.40
CA ALA A 20 -4.91 -9.90 -0.09
C ALA A 20 -5.96 -9.69 -1.20
N ALA A 21 -5.63 -10.04 -2.45
CA ALA A 21 -6.62 -10.05 -3.54
C ALA A 21 -7.71 -11.12 -3.34
N LEU A 22 -7.43 -12.18 -2.56
CA LEU A 22 -8.39 -13.22 -2.18
C LEU A 22 -9.14 -12.83 -0.90
N ASP A 23 -8.37 -12.56 0.17
CA ASP A 23 -8.91 -12.10 1.45
C ASP A 23 -7.89 -11.18 2.16
N PRO A 24 -8.13 -9.86 2.21
CA PRO A 24 -7.23 -8.90 2.88
C PRO A 24 -7.28 -8.99 4.41
N ALA A 25 -8.26 -9.69 4.98
CA ALA A 25 -8.42 -9.92 6.41
C ALA A 25 -7.94 -11.31 6.87
N ASP A 26 -7.39 -12.12 5.95
CA ASP A 26 -6.87 -13.45 6.26
C ASP A 26 -5.80 -13.36 7.37
N PRO A 27 -5.95 -14.08 8.50
CA PRO A 27 -4.92 -14.11 9.55
C PRO A 27 -3.57 -14.65 9.05
N GLU A 28 -3.56 -15.45 7.98
CA GLU A 28 -2.35 -16.02 7.37
C GLU A 28 -1.75 -15.14 6.26
N LEU A 29 -2.28 -13.92 6.06
CA LEU A 29 -1.83 -13.00 5.01
C LEU A 29 -0.30 -12.82 4.98
N PHE A 30 0.33 -12.72 6.16
CA PHE A 30 1.77 -12.54 6.31
C PHE A 30 2.52 -13.82 6.73
N ALA A 31 1.84 -14.96 6.85
CA ALA A 31 2.42 -16.19 7.36
C ALA A 31 3.31 -16.89 6.32
N GLY A 32 4.34 -17.61 6.81
CA GLY A 32 5.22 -18.42 5.97
C GLY A 32 6.00 -17.62 4.92
N LEU A 33 6.38 -16.38 5.22
CA LEU A 33 7.19 -15.51 4.36
C LEU A 33 8.62 -15.45 4.90
N PRO A 34 9.56 -16.25 4.34
CA PRO A 34 10.96 -16.20 4.74
C PRO A 34 11.52 -14.80 4.58
N GLU A 35 12.50 -14.43 5.40
CA GLU A 35 13.19 -13.14 5.32
C GLU A 35 12.34 -11.89 5.63
N LEU A 36 11.03 -12.02 5.87
CA LEU A 36 10.16 -10.89 6.18
C LEU A 36 10.69 -10.08 7.37
N ASP A 37 11.04 -10.76 8.47
CA ASP A 37 11.57 -10.11 9.67
C ASP A 37 12.91 -9.40 9.39
N ARG A 38 13.83 -10.04 8.68
CA ARG A 38 15.13 -9.45 8.37
C ARG A 38 15.02 -8.26 7.41
N LEU A 39 14.19 -8.40 6.37
CA LEU A 39 14.12 -7.44 5.26
C LEU A 39 13.19 -6.26 5.55
N PHE A 40 12.13 -6.47 6.32
CA PHE A 40 11.14 -5.44 6.61
C PHE A 40 11.11 -5.03 8.09
N GLY A 41 11.68 -5.83 9.01
CA GLY A 41 11.52 -5.59 10.44
C GLY A 41 10.14 -6.03 10.94
N GLY A 42 9.59 -7.10 10.36
CA GLY A 42 8.29 -7.68 10.71
C GLY A 42 7.13 -7.15 9.87
N VAL A 43 5.91 -7.60 10.22
CA VAL A 43 4.67 -7.30 9.48
C VAL A 43 4.43 -5.80 9.37
N ASP A 44 4.62 -5.05 10.45
CA ASP A 44 4.48 -3.59 10.44
C ASP A 44 5.41 -2.92 9.40
N GLY A 45 6.59 -3.49 9.18
CA GLY A 45 7.52 -3.04 8.16
C GLY A 45 7.00 -3.22 6.74
N VAL A 46 6.33 -4.34 6.48
CA VAL A 46 5.66 -4.61 5.19
C VAL A 46 4.53 -3.61 4.98
N VAL A 47 3.66 -3.43 5.99
CA VAL A 47 2.54 -2.48 5.93
C VAL A 47 3.05 -1.05 5.71
N ARG A 48 4.11 -0.63 6.41
CA ARG A 48 4.75 0.69 6.20
C ARG A 48 5.31 0.83 4.79
N ALA A 49 5.93 -0.20 4.23
CA ALA A 49 6.44 -0.17 2.85
C ALA A 49 5.31 -0.04 1.82
N LEU A 50 4.19 -0.75 2.03
CA LEU A 50 2.99 -0.62 1.18
C LEU A 50 2.35 0.76 1.30
N ALA A 51 2.27 1.32 2.52
CA ALA A 51 1.76 2.67 2.76
C ALA A 51 2.64 3.73 2.07
N TYR A 52 3.96 3.58 2.13
CA TYR A 52 4.90 4.44 1.40
C TYR A 52 4.66 4.37 -0.11
N ARG A 53 4.54 3.16 -0.67
CA ARG A 53 4.25 2.95 -2.10
C ARG A 53 2.93 3.61 -2.50
N TRP A 54 1.87 3.44 -1.71
CA TRP A 54 0.57 4.06 -1.93
C TRP A 54 0.69 5.59 -1.95
N ASN A 55 1.29 6.18 -0.93
CA ASN A 55 1.40 7.63 -0.82
C ASN A 55 2.23 8.23 -1.97
N ASN A 56 3.30 7.55 -2.39
CA ASN A 56 4.11 8.01 -3.52
C ASN A 56 3.30 8.00 -4.83
N HIS A 57 2.50 6.96 -5.09
CA HIS A 57 1.67 6.92 -6.30
C HIS A 57 0.47 7.86 -6.21
N LEU A 58 -0.14 8.00 -5.04
CA LEU A 58 -1.22 8.95 -4.81
C LEU A 58 -0.75 10.38 -5.04
N HIS A 59 0.45 10.74 -4.58
CA HIS A 59 1.04 12.05 -4.85
C HIS A 59 1.11 12.32 -6.36
N ALA A 60 1.64 11.38 -7.14
CA ALA A 60 1.73 11.51 -8.59
C ALA A 60 0.34 11.62 -9.27
N LYS A 61 -0.64 10.81 -8.84
CA LYS A 61 -2.03 10.88 -9.32
C LYS A 61 -2.69 12.24 -9.01
N LEU A 62 -2.41 12.81 -7.85
CA LEU A 62 -2.94 14.13 -7.45
C LEU A 62 -2.33 15.26 -8.29
N GLU A 63 -1.02 15.23 -8.54
CA GLU A 63 -0.37 16.19 -9.43
C GLU A 63 -0.91 16.10 -10.86
N GLN A 64 -1.12 14.88 -11.36
CA GLN A 64 -1.73 14.67 -12.68
C GLN A 64 -3.17 15.18 -12.73
N ALA A 65 -3.98 14.91 -11.70
CA ALA A 65 -5.36 15.38 -11.63
C ALA A 65 -5.46 16.90 -11.61
N GLU A 66 -4.54 17.60 -10.93
CA GLU A 66 -4.48 19.06 -10.95
C GLU A 66 -4.25 19.60 -12.38
N PHE A 67 -3.39 18.93 -13.16
CA PHE A 67 -3.14 19.30 -14.56
C PHE A 67 -4.34 19.01 -15.48
N GLU A 68 -5.05 17.91 -15.23
CA GLU A 68 -6.18 17.45 -16.05
C GLU A 68 -7.53 18.08 -15.66
N GLY A 69 -7.59 18.79 -14.52
CA GLY A 69 -8.83 19.36 -13.98
C GLY A 69 -9.72 18.35 -13.25
N ASN A 70 -9.18 17.19 -12.91
CA ASN A 70 -9.87 16.16 -12.12
C ASN A 70 -9.79 16.48 -10.62
N THR A 71 -10.76 15.99 -9.85
CA THR A 71 -10.76 16.16 -8.40
C THR A 71 -9.79 15.20 -7.70
N ALA A 72 -9.32 15.58 -6.52
CA ALA A 72 -8.51 14.70 -5.66
C ALA A 72 -9.23 13.38 -5.30
N VAL A 73 -10.57 13.41 -5.22
CA VAL A 73 -11.39 12.23 -4.95
C VAL A 73 -11.39 11.28 -6.15
N GLU A 74 -11.53 11.78 -7.37
CA GLU A 74 -11.45 10.97 -8.59
C GLU A 74 -10.08 10.31 -8.73
N ALA A 75 -8.99 11.06 -8.53
CA ALA A 75 -7.62 10.52 -8.54
C ALA A 75 -7.41 9.41 -7.50
N TYR A 76 -7.95 9.58 -6.29
CA TYR A 76 -7.91 8.56 -5.25
C TYR A 76 -8.68 7.30 -5.63
N LEU A 77 -9.91 7.45 -6.16
CA LEU A 77 -10.77 6.34 -6.55
C LEU A 77 -10.18 5.57 -7.73
N GLU A 78 -9.60 6.27 -8.70
CA GLU A 78 -8.87 5.67 -9.82
C GLU A 78 -7.69 4.82 -9.30
N LEU A 79 -6.84 5.38 -8.43
CA LEU A 79 -5.72 4.64 -7.85
C LEU A 79 -6.18 3.42 -7.03
N ALA A 80 -7.29 3.56 -6.30
CA ALA A 80 -7.88 2.45 -5.54
C ALA A 80 -8.38 1.34 -6.47
N ALA A 81 -8.96 1.70 -7.62
CA ALA A 81 -9.39 0.74 -8.64
C ALA A 81 -8.21 0.08 -9.36
N GLU A 82 -7.09 0.78 -9.55
CA GLU A 82 -5.86 0.21 -10.11
C GLU A 82 -5.14 -0.74 -9.15
N GLN A 83 -5.20 -0.49 -7.84
CA GLN A 83 -4.50 -1.25 -6.82
C GLN A 83 -5.41 -1.70 -5.66
N PRO A 84 -6.48 -2.49 -5.94
CA PRO A 84 -7.51 -2.81 -4.96
C PRO A 84 -6.98 -3.61 -3.77
N ALA A 85 -6.11 -4.60 -4.02
CA ALA A 85 -5.50 -5.40 -2.95
C ALA A 85 -4.61 -4.56 -2.01
N LEU A 86 -3.85 -3.61 -2.56
CA LEU A 86 -3.02 -2.73 -1.76
C LEU A 86 -3.88 -1.81 -0.89
N ARG A 87 -4.92 -1.19 -1.48
CA ARG A 87 -5.87 -0.35 -0.74
C ARG A 87 -6.53 -1.13 0.40
N ALA A 88 -6.99 -2.35 0.12
CA ALA A 88 -7.62 -3.22 1.11
C ALA A 88 -6.68 -3.57 2.29
N ILE A 89 -5.40 -3.86 2.03
CA ILE A 89 -4.43 -4.07 3.12
C ILE A 89 -4.32 -2.83 4.02
N LEU A 90 -4.25 -1.64 3.43
CA LEU A 90 -4.14 -0.40 4.21
C LEU A 90 -5.41 -0.11 5.01
N ASP A 91 -6.59 -0.43 4.47
CA ASP A 91 -7.85 -0.26 5.19
C ASP A 91 -7.98 -1.21 6.38
N THR A 92 -7.48 -2.44 6.25
CA THR A 92 -7.53 -3.45 7.33
C THR A 92 -6.44 -3.24 8.38
N HIS A 93 -5.20 -3.00 7.96
CA HIS A 93 -4.00 -3.08 8.82
C HIS A 93 -3.40 -1.72 9.18
N GLN A 94 -3.90 -0.63 8.59
CA GLN A 94 -3.52 0.73 8.95
C GLN A 94 -4.78 1.55 9.29
N PRO A 95 -5.45 1.25 10.42
CA PRO A 95 -6.64 1.98 10.83
C PRO A 95 -6.33 3.47 10.85
N VAL A 96 -7.20 4.25 10.18
CA VAL A 96 -7.01 5.67 9.92
C VAL A 96 -6.81 6.44 11.22
N GLY A 97 -5.56 6.65 11.57
CA GLY A 97 -5.13 7.48 12.69
C GLY A 97 -3.93 8.29 12.24
N ARG A 98 -4.19 9.55 11.83
CA ARG A 98 -3.19 10.60 11.53
C ARG A 98 -2.45 10.30 10.22
N THR A 99 -2.79 10.86 9.05
CA THR A 99 -2.18 12.14 8.61
C THR A 99 -2.80 12.71 7.31
N ILE A 100 -3.62 11.98 6.52
CA ILE A 100 -4.06 12.50 5.19
C ILE A 100 -5.58 12.69 5.07
N ARG A 101 -6.41 11.83 5.69
CA ARG A 101 -7.88 11.97 5.63
C ARG A 101 -8.37 13.32 6.20
N SER A 102 -7.65 13.89 7.15
CA SER A 102 -7.94 15.20 7.75
C SER A 102 -7.68 16.38 6.83
N HIS A 103 -6.79 16.25 5.84
CA HIS A 103 -6.45 17.35 4.93
C HIS A 103 -7.29 17.34 3.65
N VAL A 104 -7.74 16.16 3.20
CA VAL A 104 -8.55 16.01 1.98
C VAL A 104 -10.02 16.33 2.22
N LEU A 105 -10.55 16.09 3.43
CA LEU A 105 -11.98 16.35 3.76
C LEU A 105 -12.23 17.72 4.42
N ALA A 106 -11.20 18.57 4.53
CA ALA A 106 -11.26 19.85 5.23
C ALA A 106 -11.11 21.08 4.32
N ARG A 107 -11.30 20.92 3.00
CA ARG A 107 -11.33 22.04 2.04
C ARG A 107 -12.58 22.01 1.21
#